data_AF-A0AAN1GVS9-F1
#
_entry.id   AF-A0AAN1GVS9-F1
#
_cell.length_a   1.000
_cell.length_b   1.000
_cell.length_c   1.000
_cell.angle_alpha   90.00
_cell.angle_beta   90.00
_cell.angle_gamma   90.00
#
_symmetry.space_group_name_H-M   'P 1'
#
loop_
_entity.id
_entity.type
_entity.pdbx_description
1 polymer ?
#
loop_
_entity_poly.entity_id
_entity_poly.type
_entity_poly.pdbx_seq_one_letter_code
_entity_poly.pdbx_strand_id
1 'polypeptide(L)' 'MTQRTRRGFVKKAEALEKLSVGRRGSIQVCTEAKIGSDEYRAAQSVTSATDNLAEVLTGDSTYFHLKPATAQPSSE' A
#
# COMPACT_ATOMS: atom_id res chain seq x y z
N MET A 1 -12.16 -34.65 12.94
CA MET A 1 -11.41 -33.72 12.06
C MET A 1 -11.95 -32.32 12.30
N THR A 2 -11.25 -31.49 13.09
CA THR A 2 -11.75 -30.16 13.43
C THR A 2 -11.51 -29.19 12.28
N GLN A 3 -12.57 -28.81 11.60
CA GLN A 3 -12.54 -27.94 10.42
C GLN A 3 -12.12 -26.51 10.84
N ARG A 4 -10.81 -26.25 10.89
CA ARG A 4 -10.24 -24.90 11.12
C ARG A 4 -10.32 -24.08 9.83
N THR A 5 -11.50 -23.75 9.36
CA THR A 5 -11.64 -22.76 8.28
C THR A 5 -12.06 -21.42 8.88
N ARG A 6 -11.09 -20.65 9.38
CA ARG A 6 -11.25 -19.21 9.69
C ARG A 6 -11.43 -18.35 8.42
N ARG A 7 -11.95 -18.92 7.34
CA ARG A 7 -12.19 -18.24 6.06
C ARG A 7 -13.50 -17.46 6.18
N GLY A 8 -13.51 -16.19 5.78
CA GLY A 8 -14.70 -15.31 5.79
C GLY A 8 -14.61 -14.11 6.73
N PHE A 9 -13.71 -14.11 7.73
CA PHE A 9 -13.45 -12.95 8.58
C PHE A 9 -12.04 -12.41 8.35
N VAL A 10 -11.95 -11.28 7.65
CA VAL A 10 -10.68 -10.55 7.47
C VAL A 10 -10.59 -9.48 8.56
N LYS A 11 -9.53 -9.53 9.36
CA LYS A 11 -9.20 -8.44 10.30
C LYS A 11 -8.64 -7.26 9.52
N LYS A 12 -9.55 -6.45 8.96
CA LYS A 12 -9.21 -5.35 8.04
C LYS A 12 -8.17 -4.39 8.63
N ALA A 13 -8.34 -3.95 9.88
CA ALA A 13 -7.40 -3.03 10.53
C ALA A 13 -5.97 -3.59 10.60
N GLU A 14 -5.81 -4.82 11.10
CA GLU A 14 -4.48 -5.47 11.21
C GLU A 14 -3.85 -5.72 9.82
N ALA A 15 -4.67 -6.03 8.81
CA ALA A 15 -4.19 -6.19 7.45
C ALA A 15 -3.74 -4.85 6.85
N LEU A 16 -4.51 -3.77 7.03
CA LEU A 16 -4.20 -2.43 6.52
C LEU A 16 -2.92 -1.86 7.15
N GLU A 17 -2.66 -2.12 8.44
CA GLU A 17 -1.38 -1.73 9.06
C GLU A 17 -0.19 -2.42 8.37
N LYS A 18 -0.27 -3.73 8.14
CA LYS A 18 0.79 -4.49 7.46
C LYS A 18 0.99 -4.01 6.02
N LEU A 19 -0.10 -3.74 5.31
CA LEU A 19 -0.06 -3.18 3.95
C LEU A 19 0.57 -1.80 3.93
N SER A 20 0.33 -0.96 4.94
CA SER A 20 0.96 0.36 5.03
C SER A 20 2.48 0.29 5.14
N VAL A 21 3.01 -0.69 5.90
CA VAL A 21 4.45 -0.93 6.04
C VAL A 21 5.04 -1.48 4.74
N GLY A 22 4.37 -2.48 4.13
CA GLY A 22 4.77 -3.04 2.86
C GLY A 22 4.84 -1.99 1.75
N ARG A 23 3.83 -1.12 1.66
CA ARG A 23 3.78 -0.01 0.71
C ARG A 23 4.96 0.94 0.88
N ARG A 24 5.29 1.33 2.12
CA ARG A 24 6.45 2.19 2.41
C ARG A 24 7.76 1.54 1.97
N GLY A 25 7.93 0.23 2.22
CA GLY A 25 9.08 -0.53 1.75
C GLY A 25 9.18 -0.56 0.22
N SER A 26 8.07 -0.79 -0.49
CA SER A 26 8.05 -0.74 -1.95
C SER A 26 8.36 0.66 -2.49
N ILE A 27 7.86 1.72 -1.87
CA ILE A 27 8.20 3.10 -2.25
C ILE A 27 9.69 3.39 -2.04
N GLN A 28 10.27 2.92 -0.93
CA GLN A 28 11.71 3.04 -0.70
C GLN A 28 12.51 2.37 -1.83
N VAL A 29 12.16 1.13 -2.20
CA VAL A 29 12.82 0.44 -3.31
C VAL A 29 12.63 1.19 -4.63
N CYS A 30 11.43 1.72 -4.93
CA CYS A 30 11.22 2.57 -6.11
C CYS A 30 12.07 3.85 -6.10
N THR A 31 12.41 4.37 -4.92
CA THR A 31 13.19 5.60 -4.75
C THR A 31 14.69 5.33 -4.90
N GLU A 32 15.16 4.20 -4.39
CA GLU A 32 16.59 3.82 -4.36
C GLU A 32 17.03 3.06 -5.61
N ALA A 33 16.14 2.27 -6.22
CA ALA A 33 16.45 1.48 -7.40
C ALA A 33 16.60 2.35 -8.65
N LYS A 34 17.43 1.88 -9.58
CA LYS A 34 17.58 2.53 -10.88
C LYS A 34 16.25 2.48 -11.64
N ILE A 35 15.80 3.64 -12.14
CA ILE A 35 14.56 3.73 -12.92
C ILE A 35 14.59 2.72 -14.06
N GLY A 36 13.54 1.90 -14.13
CA GLY A 36 13.37 0.89 -15.17
C GLY A 36 14.08 -0.44 -14.92
N SER A 37 14.83 -0.59 -13.81
CA SER A 37 15.39 -1.88 -13.39
C SER A 37 14.30 -2.86 -12.95
N ASP A 38 14.66 -4.14 -12.82
CA ASP A 38 13.71 -5.18 -12.42
C ASP A 38 13.19 -4.96 -11.00
N GLU A 39 14.05 -4.48 -10.09
CA GLU A 39 13.67 -4.11 -8.72
C GLU A 39 12.68 -2.95 -8.70
N TYR A 40 12.92 -1.91 -9.51
CA TYR A 40 12.01 -0.76 -9.64
C TYR A 40 10.63 -1.22 -10.15
N ARG A 41 10.59 -2.05 -11.19
CA ARG A 41 9.34 -2.58 -11.77
C ARG A 41 8.60 -3.48 -10.80
N ALA A 42 9.32 -4.35 -10.10
CA ALA A 42 8.74 -5.23 -9.09
C ALA A 42 8.15 -4.41 -7.93
N ALA A 43 8.90 -3.44 -7.41
CA ALA A 43 8.43 -2.56 -6.35
C ALA A 43 7.19 -1.76 -6.77
N GLN A 44 7.16 -1.21 -7.99
CA GLN A 44 6.00 -0.49 -8.53
C GLN A 44 4.77 -1.40 -8.66
N SER A 45 4.96 -2.65 -9.09
CA SER A 45 3.88 -3.65 -9.14
C SER A 45 3.35 -3.99 -7.74
N VAL A 46 4.24 -4.12 -6.75
CA VAL A 46 3.84 -4.41 -5.36
C VAL A 46 3.10 -3.23 -4.75
N THR A 47 3.54 -1.99 -4.99
CA THR A 47 2.81 -0.78 -4.56
C THR A 47 1.39 -0.77 -5.13
N SER A 48 1.25 -1.00 -6.44
CA SER A 48 -0.06 -1.02 -7.11
C SER A 48 -0.97 -2.13 -6.58
N ALA A 49 -0.43 -3.33 -6.37
CA ALA A 49 -1.17 -4.45 -5.79
C ALA A 49 -1.60 -4.18 -4.35
N THR A 50 -0.76 -3.50 -3.57
CA THR A 50 -1.06 -3.10 -2.18
C THR A 50 -2.19 -2.09 -2.14
N ASP A 51 -2.16 -1.09 -3.03
CA ASP A 51 -3.20 -0.06 -3.12
C ASP A 51 -4.54 -0.67 -3.56
N ASN A 52 -4.53 -1.57 -4.55
CA ASN A 52 -5.72 -2.32 -4.96
C ASN A 52 -6.30 -3.19 -3.83
N LEU A 53 -5.44 -3.88 -3.07
CA LEU A 53 -5.90 -4.68 -1.93
C LEU A 53 -6.48 -3.79 -0.81
N ALA A 54 -5.91 -2.60 -0.60
CA ALA A 54 -6.46 -1.63 0.33
C ALA A 54 -7.86 -1.19 -0.09
N GLU A 55 -8.03 -0.82 -1.36
CA GLU A 55 -9.31 -0.42 -1.94
C GLU A 55 -10.37 -1.51 -1.77
N VAL A 56 -10.05 -2.77 -2.04
CA VAL A 56 -11.00 -3.89 -1.85
C VAL A 56 -11.39 -4.06 -0.38
N LEU A 57 -10.48 -3.78 0.56
CA LEU A 57 -10.75 -3.90 1.99
C LEU A 57 -11.55 -2.71 2.55
N THR A 58 -11.31 -1.50 2.07
CA THR A 58 -11.85 -0.25 2.62
C THR A 58 -13.00 0.33 1.81
N GLY A 59 -13.10 0.01 0.52
CA GLY A 59 -13.95 0.68 -0.45
C GLY A 59 -13.42 2.04 -0.91
N ASP A 60 -12.17 2.38 -0.57
CA ASP A 60 -11.56 3.68 -0.85
C ASP A 60 -10.25 3.49 -1.64
N SER A 61 -10.28 3.89 -2.91
CA SER A 61 -9.13 3.85 -3.83
C SER A 61 -8.02 4.82 -3.45
N THR A 62 -8.29 5.76 -2.54
CA THR A 62 -7.34 6.76 -2.07
C THR A 62 -6.81 6.48 -0.67
N TYR A 63 -7.13 5.32 -0.09
CA TYR A 63 -6.82 5.01 1.31
C TYR A 63 -5.34 5.20 1.68
N PHE A 64 -4.42 4.79 0.80
CA PHE A 64 -2.98 5.02 0.97
C PHE A 64 -2.42 6.18 0.13
N HIS A 65 -3.26 6.81 -0.69
CA HIS A 65 -2.94 8.05 -1.37
C HIS A 65 -3.08 9.17 -0.33
N LEU A 66 -2.12 9.23 0.60
CA LEU A 66 -1.99 10.33 1.54
C LEU A 66 -2.28 11.63 0.78
N LYS A 67 -3.24 12.40 1.33
CA LYS A 67 -3.68 13.74 0.92
C LYS A 67 -2.59 14.42 0.10
N PRO A 68 -2.92 15.01 -1.08
CA PRO A 68 -1.98 15.86 -1.78
C PRO A 68 -1.40 16.79 -0.73
N ALA A 69 -0.06 16.85 -0.65
CA ALA A 69 0.62 17.72 0.27
C ALA A 69 -0.16 19.03 0.29
N THR A 70 -0.76 19.39 1.43
CA THR A 70 -1.15 20.77 1.64
C THR A 70 0.18 21.49 1.54
N ALA A 71 0.48 21.97 0.34
CA ALA A 71 1.47 23.00 0.12
C ALA A 71 1.04 24.08 1.10
N GLN A 72 1.83 24.28 2.16
CA GLN A 72 1.71 25.50 2.94
C GLN A 72 1.81 26.62 1.90
N PRO A 73 0.80 27.49 1.73
CA PRO A 73 0.99 28.67 0.91
C PRO A 73 2.19 29.39 1.51
N SER A 74 3.23 29.60 0.72
CA SER A 74 4.34 30.46 1.10
C SER A 74 3.75 31.81 1.46
N SER A 75 3.71 32.12 2.75
CA SER A 75 3.46 33.48 3.22
C SER A 75 4.75 34.26 3.04
N GLU A 76 4.62 35.30 2.23
CA GLU A 76 5.57 36.36 1.91
C GLU A 76 6.11 37.09 3.15
#